data_AF-A0AA47MZZ8-F1
#
_entry.id   AF-A0AA47MZZ8-F1
#
_cell.length_a   1.000
_cell.length_b   1.000
_cell.length_c   1.000
_cell.angle_alpha   90.00
_cell.angle_beta   90.00
_cell.angle_gamma   90.00
#
_symmetry.space_group_name_H-M   'P 1'
#
loop_
_entity.id
_entity.type
_entity.pdbx_description
1 polymer ?
#
loop_
_entity_poly.entity_id
_entity_poly.type
_entity_poly.pdbx_seq_one_letter_code
_entity_poly.pdbx_strand_id
1 'polypeptide(L)'
;MTPILHPATEPDERYSHAQRKTRSVVERCIGVVKSRFRCIDRSGGVLQYIPERACKIITCAFILHNICIMYRLPIPNITDDHDPECDVPGPVPAPCNSGIQVRQDLIRRRFM
;
A
#
# COMPACT_ATOMS: atom_id res chain seq x y z
N MET A 1 1.72 -6.27 7.70
CA MET A 1 1.02 -7.58 7.69
C MET A 1 1.28 -8.25 6.36
N THR A 2 1.45 -9.58 6.35
CA THR A 2 1.89 -10.33 5.18
C THR A 2 0.80 -11.34 4.80
N PRO A 3 0.44 -11.46 3.50
CA PRO A 3 -0.49 -12.49 3.05
C PRO A 3 0.05 -13.89 3.35
N ILE A 4 -0.85 -14.85 3.49
CA ILE A 4 -0.49 -16.26 3.67
C ILE A 4 -0.22 -16.84 2.29
N LEU A 5 1.00 -17.36 2.08
CA LEU A 5 1.40 -17.90 0.78
C LEU A 5 0.58 -19.16 0.43
N HIS A 6 0.42 -20.06 1.40
CA HIS A 6 -0.38 -21.27 1.28
C HIS A 6 -1.41 -21.31 2.42
N PRO A 7 -2.61 -20.71 2.23
CA PRO A 7 -3.68 -20.83 3.20
C PRO A 7 -4.13 -22.30 3.27
N ALA A 8 -4.22 -22.86 4.48
CA ALA A 8 -4.60 -24.25 4.70
C ALA A 8 -5.99 -24.41 5.31
N THR A 9 -6.58 -23.31 5.78
CA THR A 9 -7.86 -23.29 6.49
C THR A 9 -8.76 -22.18 5.93
N GLU A 10 -10.08 -22.34 6.05
CA GLU A 10 -11.04 -21.32 5.60
C GLU A 10 -10.82 -19.94 6.27
N PRO A 11 -10.49 -19.84 7.58
CA PRO A 11 -10.09 -18.56 8.20
C PRO A 11 -8.85 -17.92 7.56
N ASP A 12 -7.85 -18.73 7.16
CA ASP A 12 -6.64 -18.24 6.47
C ASP A 12 -6.97 -17.65 5.10
N GLU A 13 -7.88 -18.30 4.37
CA GLU A 13 -8.38 -17.82 3.08
C GLU A 13 -9.14 -16.51 3.22
N ARG A 14 -10.09 -16.44 4.17
CA ARG A 14 -10.87 -15.22 4.46
C ARG A 14 -9.97 -14.05 4.84
N TYR A 15 -8.97 -14.30 5.69
CA TYR A 15 -7.96 -13.30 6.06
C TYR A 15 -7.17 -12.82 4.83
N SER A 16 -6.65 -13.75 4.03
CA SER A 16 -5.80 -13.44 2.87
C SER A 16 -6.59 -12.67 1.80
N HIS A 17 -7.86 -13.04 1.58
CA HIS A 17 -8.77 -12.34 0.68
C HIS A 17 -9.05 -10.91 1.17
N ALA A 18 -9.40 -10.74 2.45
CA ALA A 18 -9.64 -9.42 3.04
C ALA A 18 -8.39 -8.52 2.95
N GLN A 19 -7.21 -9.08 3.22
CA GLN A 19 -5.95 -8.38 3.09
C GLN A 19 -5.68 -7.94 1.65
N ARG A 20 -5.83 -8.85 0.66
CA ARG A 20 -5.63 -8.54 -0.76
C ARG A 20 -6.58 -7.45 -1.24
N LYS A 21 -7.87 -7.56 -0.89
CA LYS A 21 -8.89 -6.56 -1.25
C LYS A 21 -8.53 -5.18 -0.69
N THR A 22 -8.11 -5.12 0.57
CA THR A 22 -7.69 -3.86 1.22
C THR A 22 -6.45 -3.28 0.54
N ARG A 23 -5.42 -4.11 0.31
CA ARG A 23 -4.18 -3.70 -0.37
C ARG A 23 -4.47 -3.11 -1.75
N SER A 24 -5.29 -3.77 -2.55
CA SER A 24 -5.68 -3.28 -3.89
C SER A 24 -6.34 -1.91 -3.87
N VAL A 25 -7.17 -1.60 -2.86
CA VAL A 25 -7.78 -0.25 -2.73
C VAL A 25 -6.73 0.78 -2.38
N VAL A 26 -5.87 0.47 -1.41
CA VAL A 26 -4.80 1.37 -0.94
C VAL A 26 -3.80 1.66 -2.06
N GLU A 27 -3.33 0.64 -2.76
CA GLU A 27 -2.38 0.78 -3.88
C GLU A 27 -2.95 1.62 -5.01
N ARG A 28 -4.21 1.37 -5.40
CA ARG A 28 -4.89 2.20 -6.41
C ARG A 28 -5.02 3.65 -5.97
N CYS A 29 -5.37 3.90 -4.71
CA CYS A 29 -5.45 5.26 -4.17
C CYS A 29 -4.09 5.96 -4.22
N ILE A 30 -3.03 5.28 -3.79
CA ILE A 30 -1.66 5.81 -3.85
C ILE A 30 -1.24 6.09 -5.30
N GLY A 31 -1.52 5.19 -6.24
CA GLY A 31 -1.24 5.38 -7.66
C GLY A 31 -1.92 6.63 -8.23
N VAL A 32 -3.20 6.84 -7.93
CA VAL A 32 -3.94 8.04 -8.35
C VAL A 32 -3.35 9.32 -7.75
N VAL A 33 -2.96 9.31 -6.46
CA VAL A 33 -2.35 10.47 -5.81
C VAL A 33 -0.97 10.77 -6.38
N LYS A 34 -0.13 9.75 -6.60
CA LYS A 34 1.18 9.86 -7.27
C LYS A 34 1.06 10.44 -8.67
N SER A 35 0.14 9.91 -9.47
CA SER A 35 -0.18 10.42 -10.80
C SER A 35 -0.56 11.90 -10.73
N ARG A 36 -1.54 12.27 -9.90
CA ARG A 36 -1.99 13.67 -9.76
C ARG A 36 -0.90 14.62 -9.22
N PHE A 37 -0.08 14.16 -8.29
CA PHE A 37 0.95 14.95 -7.61
C PHE A 37 2.32 14.29 -7.79
N ARG A 38 2.95 14.59 -8.92
CA ARG A 38 4.28 14.08 -9.29
C ARG A 38 5.39 14.38 -8.28
N CYS A 39 5.18 15.31 -7.33
CA CYS A 39 6.10 15.52 -6.22
C CYS A 39 6.20 14.33 -5.26
N ILE A 40 5.24 13.40 -5.29
CA ILE A 40 5.28 12.11 -4.59
C ILE A 40 5.75 10.99 -5.50
N ASP A 41 5.62 11.17 -6.82
CA ASP A 41 5.91 10.13 -7.79
C ASP A 41 7.33 10.21 -8.35
N ARG A 42 8.01 9.07 -8.34
CA ARG A 42 9.33 8.86 -8.96
C ARG A 42 10.44 9.77 -8.45
N SER A 43 10.64 9.78 -7.13
CA SER A 43 11.93 10.10 -6.53
C SER A 43 12.87 8.88 -6.50
N GLY A 44 13.09 8.19 -7.62
CA GLY A 44 14.16 7.19 -7.77
C GLY A 44 14.36 6.14 -6.65
N GLY A 45 13.31 5.73 -5.94
CA GLY A 45 13.40 4.80 -4.81
C GLY A 45 13.99 5.38 -3.51
N VAL A 46 14.28 6.69 -3.44
CA VAL A 46 14.88 7.33 -2.27
C VAL A 46 14.00 8.47 -1.77
N LEU A 47 13.79 8.49 -0.45
CA LEU A 47 13.10 9.58 0.22
C LEU A 47 13.93 10.87 0.08
N GLN A 48 13.54 11.79 -0.81
CA GLN A 48 14.27 13.05 -1.04
C GLN A 48 14.25 14.00 0.15
N TYR A 49 13.39 13.73 1.13
CA TYR A 49 13.17 14.57 2.29
C TYR A 49 13.35 13.75 3.56
N ILE A 50 13.72 14.40 4.67
CA ILE A 50 13.65 13.73 5.98
C ILE A 50 12.21 13.25 6.25
N PRO A 51 12.00 12.15 7.01
CA PRO A 51 10.68 11.55 7.23
C PRO A 51 9.60 12.56 7.63
N GLU A 52 9.93 13.49 8.52
CA GLU A 52 9.02 14.54 8.99
C GLU A 52 8.50 15.43 7.85
N ARG A 53 9.36 15.76 6.89
CA ARG A 53 9.01 16.58 5.72
C ARG A 53 8.25 15.76 4.69
N ALA A 54 8.66 14.52 4.46
CA ALA A 54 7.95 13.61 3.58
C ALA A 54 6.50 13.38 4.06
N CYS A 55 6.29 13.14 5.36
CA CYS A 55 4.96 13.01 5.95
C CYS A 55 4.09 14.25 5.66
N LYS A 56 4.64 15.46 5.85
CA LYS A 56 3.91 16.72 5.55
C LYS A 56 3.52 16.81 4.07
N ILE A 57 4.43 16.50 3.16
CA ILE A 57 4.18 16.52 1.71
C ILE A 57 3.05 15.53 1.36
N ILE A 58 3.15 14.30 1.86
CA ILE A 58 2.13 13.26 1.66
C ILE A 58 0.78 13.73 2.20
N THR A 59 0.71 14.22 3.44
CA THR A 59 -0.53 14.74 4.03
C THR A 59 -1.15 15.85 3.19
N CYS A 60 -0.36 16.84 2.77
CA CYS A 60 -0.84 17.92 1.91
C CYS A 60 -1.41 17.39 0.59
N ALA A 61 -0.76 16.41 -0.04
CA ALA A 61 -1.25 15.84 -1.29
C ALA A 61 -2.59 15.10 -1.12
N PHE A 62 -2.79 14.38 -0.01
CA PHE A 62 -4.08 13.75 0.28
C PHE A 62 -5.18 14.79 0.58
N ILE A 63 -4.85 15.88 1.28
CA ILE A 63 -5.80 16.99 1.49
C ILE A 63 -6.20 17.61 0.15
N LEU A 64 -5.22 17.93 -0.70
CA LEU A 64 -5.47 18.48 -2.03
C LEU A 64 -6.24 17.50 -2.93
N HIS A 65 -5.94 16.21 -2.83
CA HIS A 65 -6.69 15.16 -3.54
C HIS A 65 -8.17 15.15 -3.16
N ASN A 66 -8.47 15.23 -1.86
CA ASN A 66 -9.84 15.29 -1.38
C ASN A 66 -10.56 16.55 -1.87
N ILE A 67 -9.88 17.69 -1.88
CA ILE A 67 -10.40 18.93 -2.48
C ILE A 67 -10.72 18.71 -3.97
N CYS A 68 -9.81 18.10 -4.74
CA CYS A 68 -10.07 17.77 -6.15
C CYS A 68 -11.31 16.87 -6.32
N ILE A 69 -11.51 15.87 -5.44
CA ILE A 69 -12.72 15.02 -5.46
C ILE A 69 -13.97 15.85 -5.19
N MET A 70 -13.96 16.73 -4.18
CA MET A 70 -15.09 17.58 -3.83
C MET A 70 -15.52 18.46 -5.01
N TYR A 71 -14.55 19.01 -5.75
CA TYR A 71 -14.81 19.82 -6.94
C TYR A 71 -14.96 19.00 -8.24
N ARG A 72 -14.99 17.66 -8.16
CA ARG A 72 -15.09 16.73 -9.29
C ARG A 72 -14.07 17.01 -10.40
N LEU A 73 -12.86 17.40 -10.02
CA LEU A 73 -11.79 17.63 -10.97
C LEU A 73 -11.34 16.29 -11.59
N PRO A 74 -11.14 16.23 -12.92
CA PRO A 74 -10.71 15.01 -13.59
C PRO A 74 -9.38 14.51 -13.01
N ILE A 75 -9.20 13.20 -13.00
CA ILE A 75 -7.89 12.59 -12.75
C ILE A 75 -7.08 12.80 -14.03
N PRO A 76 -5.90 13.43 -13.96
CA PRO A 76 -5.06 13.59 -15.13
C PRO A 76 -4.75 12.22 -15.74
N ASN A 77 -4.97 12.03 -17.05
CA ASN A 77 -4.50 10.87 -17.79
C ASN A 77 -2.99 10.99 -17.96
N ILE A 78 -2.24 10.77 -16.90
CA ILE A 78 -0.79 10.65 -16.98
C ILE A 78 -0.55 9.18 -17.23
N THR A 79 -0.14 8.85 -18.45
CA THR A 79 0.37 7.52 -18.75
C THR A 79 1.48 7.25 -17.75
N ASP A 80 1.26 6.24 -16.93
CA ASP A 80 2.29 5.66 -16.11
C ASP A 80 3.38 5.17 -17.07
N ASP A 81 4.40 5.99 -17.32
CA ASP A 81 5.74 5.51 -17.73
C ASP A 81 6.35 4.77 -16.54
N HIS A 82 5.56 3.90 -15.89
CA HIS A 82 6.04 3.03 -14.85
C HIS A 82 7.01 2.09 -15.57
N ASP A 83 8.31 2.30 -15.34
CA ASP A 83 9.18 1.13 -15.38
C ASP A 83 8.51 0.11 -14.46
N PRO A 84 8.38 -1.16 -14.89
CA PRO A 84 7.90 -2.19 -13.99
C PRO A 84 8.73 -2.05 -12.72
N GLU A 85 8.08 -1.77 -11.60
CA GLU A 85 8.73 -1.94 -10.31
C GLU A 85 9.24 -3.37 -10.35
N CYS A 86 10.55 -3.53 -10.51
CA CYS A 86 11.23 -4.76 -10.16
C CYS A 86 11.05 -4.86 -8.65
N ASP A 87 9.87 -5.30 -8.22
CA ASP A 87 9.60 -5.84 -6.89
C ASP A 87 10.37 -7.16 -6.84
N VAL A 88 11.71 -7.06 -6.92
CA VAL A 88 12.61 -8.18 -6.69
C VAL A 88 12.30 -8.55 -5.25
N PRO A 89 11.77 -9.76 -4.98
CA PRO A 89 11.57 -10.18 -3.61
C PRO A 89 12.94 -10.11 -2.94
N GLY A 90 13.12 -9.12 -2.07
CA GLY A 90 14.31 -9.03 -1.24
C GLY A 90 14.45 -10.33 -0.44
N PRO A 91 15.65 -10.69 0.02
CA PRO A 91 15.86 -11.87 0.84
C PRO A 91 14.80 -11.90 1.94
N VAL A 92 13.93 -12.92 1.93
CA VAL A 92 12.86 -13.03 2.92
C VAL A 92 13.55 -13.18 4.27
N PRO A 93 13.46 -12.20 5.19
CA PRO A 93 14.10 -12.33 6.48
C PRO A 93 13.54 -13.57 7.18
N ALA A 94 14.40 -14.29 7.90
CA ALA A 94 14.01 -15.48 8.63
C ALA A 94 12.71 -15.18 9.43
N PRO A 95 11.70 -16.07 9.37
CA PRO A 95 10.41 -15.81 9.97
C PRO A 95 10.59 -15.44 11.45
N CYS A 96 10.24 -14.20 11.81
CA CYS A 96 10.21 -13.85 13.21
C CYS A 96 8.98 -14.52 13.85
N ASN A 97 9.20 -15.30 14.91
CA ASN A 97 8.13 -16.04 15.58
C ASN A 97 7.01 -15.09 16.07
N SER A 98 7.34 -13.84 16.40
CA SER A 98 6.37 -12.83 16.83
C SER A 98 5.37 -12.43 15.74
N GLY A 99 5.84 -12.21 14.50
CA GLY A 99 4.98 -11.79 13.39
C GLY A 99 3.97 -12.86 12.97
N ILE A 100 4.39 -14.14 13.02
CA ILE A 100 3.51 -15.29 12.76
C ILE A 100 2.48 -15.41 13.88
N GLN A 101 2.90 -15.31 15.15
CA GLN A 101 1.99 -15.42 16.29
C GLN A 101 0.91 -14.34 16.29
N VAL A 102 1.27 -13.08 16.04
CA VAL A 102 0.30 -11.96 15.97
C VAL A 102 -0.71 -12.18 14.84
N ARG A 103 -0.25 -12.63 13.66
CA ARG A 103 -1.15 -12.95 12.54
C ARG A 103 -2.10 -14.10 12.90
N GLN A 104 -1.59 -15.16 13.51
CA GLN A 104 -2.39 -16.31 13.91
C GLN A 104 -3.45 -15.96 14.97
N ASP A 105 -3.08 -15.14 15.96
CA ASP A 105 -4.03 -14.63 16.96
C ASP A 105 -5.11 -13.75 16.32
N LEU A 106 -4.74 -12.87 15.38
CA LEU A 106 -5.71 -12.06 14.62
C LEU A 106 -6.70 -12.92 13.82
N ILE A 107 -6.20 -13.95 13.12
CA ILE A 107 -7.04 -14.86 12.32
C ILE A 107 -8.04 -15.58 13.23
N ARG A 108 -7.57 -16.12 14.35
CA ARG A 108 -8.47 -16.77 15.34
C ARG A 108 -9.52 -15.83 15.91
N ARG A 109 -9.17 -14.57 16.18
CA ARG A 109 -10.09 -13.61 16.82
C ARG A 109 -11.10 -12.97 15.86
N ARG A 110 -10.79 -12.89 14.57
CA ARG A 110 -11.56 -12.08 13.59
C ARG A 110 -12.06 -12.85 12.37
N PHE A 111 -11.54 -14.04 12.11
CA PHE A 111 -11.81 -14.81 10.90
C PHE A 111 -12.20 -16.28 11.14
N MET A 112 -12.22 -16.76 12.39
CA MET A 112 -12.97 -17.96 12.81
C MET A 112 -14.45 -17.61 12.95
#